data_AF-A0A2V4D6G2-F1
#
_entry.id   AF-A0A2V4D6G2-F1
#
_cell.length_a   1.000
_cell.length_b   1.000
_cell.length_c   1.000
_cell.angle_alpha   90.00
_cell.angle_beta   90.00
_cell.angle_gamma   90.00
#
_symmetry.space_group_name_H-M   'P 1'
#
loop_
_entity.id
_entity.type
_entity.pdbx_description
1 polymer ?
#
loop_
_entity_poly.entity_id
_entity_poly.type
_entity_poly.pdbx_seq_one_letter_code
_entity_poly.pdbx_strand_id
1 'polypeptide(L)'
;MPACRLCGGIYPRENFIHGIGPRKDVCVRCGVEHKFVEAEEVPILYDPSTATARMTLLARRYSPFLWVILLWSAWVTVLSGIAVWGLASAVLLGLATLALIPWFVLSSAAYQAKLARLSADYARPPGH
;
A
#
# COMPACT_ATOMS: atom_id res chain seq x y z
N MET A 1 -6.54 -18.03 -13.24
CA MET A 1 -6.52 -17.82 -11.78
C MET A 1 -7.49 -18.82 -11.15
N PRO A 2 -7.13 -19.55 -10.09
CA PRO A 2 -8.04 -20.49 -9.43
C PRO A 2 -9.14 -19.77 -8.65
N ALA A 3 -10.31 -20.42 -8.56
CA ALA A 3 -11.40 -19.98 -7.71
C ALA A 3 -11.38 -20.78 -6.40
N CYS A 4 -11.67 -20.12 -5.28
CA CYS A 4 -11.81 -20.78 -3.99
C CYS A 4 -13.06 -21.65 -3.96
N ARG A 5 -12.95 -22.91 -3.52
CA ARG A 5 -14.08 -23.85 -3.43
C ARG A 5 -15.15 -23.45 -2.40
N LEU A 6 -14.78 -22.68 -1.37
CA LEU A 6 -15.69 -22.30 -0.28
C LEU A 6 -16.36 -20.95 -0.51
N CYS A 7 -15.57 -19.91 -0.83
CA CYS A 7 -16.11 -18.56 -1.04
C CYS A 7 -16.36 -18.19 -2.50
N GLY A 8 -15.96 -19.02 -3.47
CA GLY A 8 -16.12 -18.74 -4.90
C GLY A 8 -15.24 -17.60 -5.44
N GLY A 9 -14.48 -16.92 -4.58
CA GLY A 9 -13.62 -15.80 -4.96
C GLY A 9 -12.44 -16.22 -5.83
N ILE A 10 -12.09 -15.39 -6.80
CA ILE A 10 -10.94 -15.59 -7.69
C ILE A 10 -9.74 -14.83 -7.10
N TYR A 11 -8.67 -15.55 -6.79
CA TYR A 11 -7.46 -14.98 -6.21
C TYR A 11 -6.21 -15.49 -6.95
N PRO A 12 -5.08 -14.77 -6.87
CA PRO A 12 -3.77 -15.30 -7.22
C PRO A 12 -3.47 -16.60 -6.47
N ARG A 13 -2.69 -17.51 -7.09
CA ARG A 13 -2.33 -18.82 -6.51
C ARG A 13 -1.60 -18.70 -5.18
N GLU A 14 -0.89 -17.60 -4.90
CA GLU A 14 -0.23 -17.36 -3.62
C GLU A 14 -1.20 -17.22 -2.43
N ASN A 15 -2.47 -16.91 -2.68
CA ASN A 15 -3.48 -16.74 -1.62
C ASN A 15 -4.23 -18.04 -1.32
N PHE A 16 -3.70 -19.19 -1.73
CA PHE A 16 -4.26 -20.52 -1.48
C PHE A 16 -3.41 -21.31 -0.49
N ILE A 17 -4.06 -22.18 0.27
CA ILE A 17 -3.38 -23.06 1.21
C ILE A 17 -2.50 -24.03 0.41
N HIS A 18 -1.24 -24.20 0.83
CA HIS A 18 -0.36 -25.18 0.22
C HIS A 18 -0.64 -26.58 0.77
N GLY A 19 -0.64 -27.58 -0.11
CA GLY A 19 -0.86 -28.97 0.29
C GLY A 19 -1.34 -29.84 -0.86
N ILE A 20 -1.68 -31.08 -0.50
CA ILE A 20 -2.16 -32.10 -1.44
C ILE A 20 -3.67 -32.28 -1.26
N GLY A 21 -4.39 -32.49 -2.36
CA GLY A 21 -5.82 -32.78 -2.35
C GLY A 21 -6.72 -31.53 -2.35
N PRO A 22 -7.98 -31.62 -1.88
CA PRO A 22 -9.01 -30.57 -2.03
C PRO A 22 -8.74 -29.30 -1.21
N ARG A 23 -7.74 -29.31 -0.32
CA ARG A 23 -7.33 -28.13 0.47
C ARG A 23 -6.57 -27.10 -0.36
N LYS A 24 -5.91 -27.51 -1.46
CA LYS A 24 -5.15 -26.61 -2.34
C LYS A 24 -6.02 -25.60 -3.10
N ASP A 25 -7.31 -25.91 -3.22
CA ASP A 25 -8.30 -25.09 -3.92
C ASP A 25 -9.08 -24.18 -2.95
N VAL A 26 -8.62 -24.06 -1.70
CA VAL A 26 -9.19 -23.20 -0.67
C VAL A 26 -8.26 -22.01 -0.42
N CYS A 27 -8.83 -20.80 -0.38
CA CYS A 27 -8.07 -19.60 -0.06
C CYS A 27 -7.68 -19.57 1.43
N VAL A 28 -6.58 -18.89 1.74
CA VAL A 28 -6.02 -18.77 3.10
C VAL A 28 -7.06 -18.32 4.13
N ARG A 29 -7.93 -17.35 3.79
CA ARG A 29 -8.96 -16.83 4.70
C ARG A 29 -9.97 -17.90 5.09
N CYS A 30 -10.52 -18.63 4.11
CA CYS A 30 -11.43 -19.74 4.37
C CYS A 30 -10.71 -20.89 5.09
N GLY A 31 -9.39 -21.05 4.85
CA GLY A 31 -8.53 -21.96 5.58
C GLY A 31 -8.55 -21.72 7.09
N VAL A 32 -8.34 -20.47 7.50
CA VAL A 32 -8.34 -20.07 8.91
C VAL A 32 -9.74 -20.10 9.50
N GLU A 33 -10.74 -19.58 8.78
CA GLU A 33 -12.14 -19.54 9.22
C GLU A 33 -12.72 -20.94 9.51
N HIS A 34 -12.38 -21.92 8.66
CA HIS A 34 -12.78 -23.32 8.82
C HIS A 34 -11.75 -24.19 9.56
N LYS A 35 -10.71 -23.58 10.17
CA LYS A 35 -9.67 -24.26 10.97
C LYS A 35 -8.90 -25.36 10.22
N PHE A 36 -8.70 -25.19 8.92
CA PHE A 36 -7.82 -26.05 8.13
C PHE A 36 -6.34 -25.74 8.30
N VAL A 37 -6.02 -24.51 8.73
CA VAL A 37 -4.67 -23.98 8.96
C VAL A 37 -4.75 -22.93 10.07
N GLU A 38 -3.72 -22.80 10.92
CA GLU A 38 -3.66 -21.75 11.94
C GLU A 38 -3.25 -20.39 11.34
N ALA A 39 -3.61 -19.29 12.01
CA ALA A 39 -3.32 -17.94 11.51
C ALA A 39 -1.80 -17.67 11.46
N GLU A 40 -1.05 -18.26 12.38
CA GLU A 40 0.41 -18.17 12.47
C GLU A 40 1.13 -18.92 11.34
N GLU A 41 0.51 -19.97 10.78
CA GLU A 41 1.09 -20.77 9.70
C GLU A 41 0.93 -20.11 8.32
N VAL A 42 0.13 -19.04 8.21
CA VAL A 42 -0.12 -18.37 6.93
C VAL A 42 0.22 -16.89 6.96
N PRO A 43 1.48 -16.51 6.61
CA PRO A 43 1.92 -15.12 6.58
C PRO A 43 1.17 -14.22 5.57
N ILE A 44 0.45 -14.81 4.60
CA ILE A 44 -0.36 -14.08 3.61
C ILE A 44 -1.80 -13.79 4.12
N LEU A 45 -2.17 -14.23 5.33
CA LEU A 45 -3.46 -13.90 5.89
C LEU A 45 -3.61 -12.38 6.01
N TYR A 46 -4.53 -11.82 5.24
CA TYR A 46 -4.87 -10.40 5.27
C TYR A 46 -5.63 -10.09 6.57
N ASP A 47 -4.87 -9.91 7.65
CA ASP A 47 -5.41 -9.41 8.90
C ASP A 47 -5.70 -7.90 8.78
N PRO A 48 -6.78 -7.35 9.39
CA PRO A 48 -7.03 -5.92 9.46
C PRO A 48 -5.81 -5.06 9.84
N SER A 49 -4.88 -5.58 10.65
CA SER A 49 -3.64 -4.88 10.99
C SER A 49 -2.73 -4.67 9.78
N THR A 50 -2.58 -5.68 8.91
CA THR A 50 -1.78 -5.62 7.68
C THR A 50 -2.39 -4.67 6.66
N ALA A 51 -3.72 -4.68 6.53
CA ALA A 51 -4.45 -3.75 5.67
C ALA A 51 -4.23 -2.30 6.14
N THR A 52 -4.37 -2.05 7.44
CA THR A 52 -4.16 -0.72 8.03
C THR A 52 -2.70 -0.25 7.87
N ALA A 53 -1.73 -1.16 8.02
CA ALA A 53 -0.32 -0.86 7.82
C ALA A 53 -0.01 -0.44 6.37
N ARG A 54 -0.58 -1.15 5.37
CA ARG A 54 -0.45 -0.78 3.95
C ARG A 54 -1.08 0.57 3.66
N MET A 55 -2.29 0.82 4.16
CA MET A 55 -2.97 2.11 3.99
C MET A 55 -2.19 3.25 4.63
N THR A 56 -1.58 3.04 5.79
CA THR A 56 -0.75 4.04 6.46
C THR A 56 0.52 4.35 5.67
N LEU A 57 1.18 3.34 5.09
CA LEU A 57 2.33 3.55 4.21
C LEU A 57 1.96 4.34 2.96
N LEU A 58 0.82 4.00 2.34
CA LEU A 58 0.31 4.70 1.16
C LEU A 58 -0.04 6.16 1.50
N ALA A 59 -0.74 6.38 2.62
CA ALA A 59 -1.11 7.71 3.08
C ALA A 59 0.14 8.58 3.32
N ARG A 60 1.17 8.05 3.99
CA ARG A 60 2.44 8.77 4.19
C ARG A 60 3.17 9.10 2.90
N ARG A 61 3.10 8.21 1.90
CA ARG A 61 3.75 8.39 0.60
C ARG A 61 3.10 9.52 -0.22
N TYR A 62 1.77 9.60 -0.22
CA TYR A 62 1.02 10.56 -1.05
C TYR A 62 0.59 11.83 -0.30
N SER A 63 0.65 11.84 1.04
CA SER A 63 0.33 13.00 1.87
C SER A 63 1.04 14.29 1.44
N PRO A 64 2.34 14.29 1.07
CA PRO A 64 3.01 15.50 0.59
C PRO A 64 2.35 16.13 -0.64
N PHE A 65 1.81 15.34 -1.58
CA PHE A 65 1.09 15.88 -2.74
C PHE A 65 -0.23 16.54 -2.34
N LEU A 66 -0.96 15.93 -1.40
CA LEU A 66 -2.18 16.52 -0.85
C LEU A 66 -1.87 17.86 -0.18
N TRP A 67 -0.81 17.94 0.61
CA TRP A 67 -0.37 19.19 1.25
C TRP A 67 0.01 20.26 0.24
N VAL A 68 0.72 19.91 -0.85
CA VAL A 68 1.05 20.86 -1.92
C VAL A 68 -0.22 21.41 -2.56
N ILE A 69 -1.20 20.57 -2.89
CA ILE A 69 -2.49 21.02 -3.46
C ILE A 69 -3.21 21.97 -2.49
N LEU A 70 -3.26 21.60 -1.20
CA LEU A 70 -3.88 22.44 -0.17
C LEU A 70 -3.17 23.79 -0.02
N LEU A 71 -1.83 23.79 0.02
CA LEU A 71 -1.03 25.02 0.11
C LEU A 71 -1.22 25.92 -1.11
N TRP A 72 -1.27 25.37 -2.32
CA TRP A 72 -1.58 26.14 -3.53
C TRP A 72 -2.98 26.75 -3.47
N SER A 73 -3.98 25.98 -3.02
CA SER A 73 -5.34 26.48 -2.87
C SER A 73 -5.44 27.61 -1.83
N ALA A 74 -4.74 27.46 -0.70
CA ALA A 74 -4.67 28.48 0.35
C ALA A 74 -3.94 29.73 -0.13
N TRP A 75 -2.86 29.57 -0.90
CA TRP A 75 -2.10 30.69 -1.45
C TRP A 75 -2.95 31.53 -2.42
N VAL A 76 -3.66 30.89 -3.35
CA VAL A 76 -4.53 31.58 -4.32
C VAL A 76 -5.63 32.39 -3.62
N THR A 77 -6.22 31.83 -2.57
CA THR A 77 -7.36 32.45 -1.87
C THR A 77 -6.96 33.54 -0.87
N VAL A 78 -5.83 33.41 -0.18
CA VAL A 78 -5.45 34.30 0.94
C VAL A 78 -4.27 35.21 0.61
N LEU A 79 -3.23 34.72 -0.09
CA LEU A 79 -1.95 35.43 -0.21
C LEU A 79 -1.74 36.12 -1.57
N SER A 80 -2.47 35.73 -2.60
CA SER A 80 -2.30 36.25 -3.98
C SER A 80 -2.44 37.77 -4.10
N GLY A 81 -3.22 38.42 -3.23
CA GLY A 81 -3.46 39.87 -3.25
C GLY A 81 -2.38 40.72 -2.58
N ILE A 82 -1.37 40.12 -1.92
CA ILE A 82 -0.37 40.85 -1.14
C ILE A 82 0.88 41.04 -2.01
N ALA A 83 1.20 42.29 -2.38
CA ALA A 83 2.20 42.58 -3.43
C ALA A 83 3.55 41.85 -3.28
N VAL A 84 4.24 42.00 -2.14
CA VAL A 84 5.58 41.40 -1.95
C VAL A 84 5.48 39.98 -1.39
N TRP A 85 4.61 39.77 -0.41
CA TRP A 85 4.48 38.48 0.28
C TRP A 85 3.81 37.41 -0.57
N GLY A 86 2.89 37.77 -1.46
CA GLY A 86 2.27 36.86 -2.42
C GLY A 86 3.33 36.29 -3.35
N LEU A 87 4.13 37.15 -4.00
CA LEU A 87 5.16 36.70 -4.93
C LEU A 87 6.28 35.90 -4.24
N ALA A 88 6.76 36.35 -3.08
CA ALA A 88 7.78 35.63 -2.32
C ALA A 88 7.30 34.23 -1.90
N SER A 89 6.07 34.11 -1.38
CA SER A 89 5.50 32.82 -1.00
C SER A 89 5.19 31.92 -2.21
N ALA A 90 4.82 32.49 -3.36
CA ALA A 90 4.64 31.74 -4.60
C ALA A 90 5.94 31.08 -5.07
N VAL A 91 7.05 31.81 -5.04
CA VAL A 91 8.37 31.28 -5.42
C VAL A 91 8.77 30.13 -4.47
N LEU A 92 8.60 30.32 -3.16
CA LEU A 92 8.87 29.29 -2.16
C LEU A 92 8.01 28.02 -2.38
N LEU A 93 6.72 28.20 -2.66
CA LEU A 93 5.80 27.09 -2.90
C LEU A 93 6.11 26.37 -4.21
N GLY A 94 6.52 27.11 -5.24
CA GLY A 94 7.03 26.58 -6.50
C GLY A 94 8.27 25.72 -6.30
N LEU A 95 9.26 26.21 -5.52
CA LEU A 95 10.47 25.46 -5.19
C LEU A 95 10.15 24.19 -4.38
N ALA A 96 9.25 24.27 -3.40
CA ALA A 96 8.82 23.10 -2.62
C ALA A 96 8.13 22.04 -3.51
N THR A 97 7.30 22.49 -4.46
CA THR A 97 6.65 21.62 -5.45
C THR A 97 7.69 20.95 -6.35
N LEU A 98 8.70 21.70 -6.80
CA LEU A 98 9.77 21.18 -7.65
C LEU A 98 10.65 20.17 -6.90
N ALA A 99 10.95 20.43 -5.63
CA ALA A 99 11.72 19.54 -4.77
C ALA A 99 10.97 18.23 -4.42
N LEU A 100 9.63 18.24 -4.48
CA LEU A 100 8.83 17.05 -4.20
C LEU A 100 9.06 15.93 -5.22
N ILE A 101 9.26 16.27 -6.50
CA ILE A 101 9.47 15.30 -7.58
C ILE A 101 10.74 14.46 -7.36
N PRO A 102 11.96 15.03 -7.21
CA PRO A 102 13.17 14.25 -6.98
C PRO A 102 13.10 13.49 -5.66
N TRP A 103 12.53 14.08 -4.59
CA TRP A 103 12.31 13.37 -3.33
C TRP A 103 11.44 12.13 -3.52
N PHE A 104 10.36 12.23 -4.30
CA PHE A 104 9.47 11.10 -4.58
C PHE A 104 10.23 9.99 -5.31
N VAL A 105 11.00 10.32 -6.35
CA VAL A 105 11.77 9.32 -7.10
C VAL A 105 12.82 8.64 -6.20
N LEU A 106 13.61 9.42 -5.44
CA LEU A 106 14.67 8.90 -4.57
C LEU A 106 14.14 8.00 -3.44
N SER A 107 12.95 8.32 -2.90
CA SER A 107 12.34 7.55 -1.81
C SER A 107 11.55 6.33 -2.29
N SER A 108 11.46 6.09 -3.60
CA SER A 108 10.71 4.94 -4.17
C SER A 108 11.27 3.59 -3.73
N ALA A 109 12.60 3.42 -3.70
CA ALA A 109 13.25 2.19 -3.27
C ALA A 109 12.94 1.86 -1.79
N ALA A 110 13.00 2.87 -0.92
CA ALA A 110 12.65 2.71 0.49
C ALA A 110 11.16 2.39 0.69
N TYR A 111 10.28 2.94 -0.14
CA TYR A 111 8.85 2.60 -0.14
C TYR A 111 8.62 1.15 -0.57
N GLN A 112 9.23 0.70 -1.67
CA GLN A 112 9.11 -0.68 -2.13
C GLN A 112 9.66 -1.68 -1.09
N ALA A 113 10.77 -1.36 -0.44
CA ALA A 113 11.31 -2.21 0.63
C ALA A 113 10.35 -2.33 1.83
N LYS A 114 9.68 -1.23 2.23
CA LYS A 114 8.68 -1.25 3.30
C LYS A 114 7.41 -2.01 2.89
N LEU A 115 6.97 -1.85 1.64
CA LEU A 115 5.83 -2.57 1.10
C LEU A 115 6.11 -4.07 1.00
N ALA A 116 7.30 -4.44 0.53
CA ALA A 116 7.78 -5.82 0.44
C ALA A 116 7.76 -6.52 1.81
N ARG A 117 8.12 -5.82 2.89
CA ARG A 117 8.02 -6.35 4.26
C ARG A 117 6.58 -6.62 4.71
N LEU A 118 5.62 -5.83 4.23
CA LEU A 118 4.18 -6.03 4.49
C LEU A 118 3.53 -7.02 3.50
N SER A 119 4.29 -7.50 2.53
CA SER A 119 3.85 -8.46 1.51
C SER A 119 4.74 -9.70 1.48
N ALA A 120 5.63 -9.88 2.47
CA ALA A 120 6.69 -10.86 2.39
C ALA A 120 6.11 -12.28 2.39
N ASP A 121 6.16 -12.86 1.19
CA ASP A 121 6.26 -14.26 0.80
C ASP A 121 5.82 -15.29 1.83
N TYR A 122 4.64 -15.87 1.58
CA TYR A 122 4.55 -17.32 1.69
C TYR A 122 5.49 -17.89 0.62
N ALA A 123 6.72 -18.22 1.01
CA ALA A 123 7.69 -18.84 0.11
C ALA A 123 7.05 -20.12 -0.43
N ARG A 124 6.76 -20.13 -1.73
CA ARG A 124 6.30 -21.33 -2.43
C ARG A 124 7.38 -22.40 -2.26
N PRO A 125 7.11 -23.54 -1.58
CA PRO A 125 8.11 -24.58 -1.47
C PRO A 125 8.49 -25.07 -2.88
N PRO A 126 9.79 -25.31 -3.16
CA PRO A 126 10.21 -25.79 -4.48
C PRO A 126 9.57 -27.16 -4.75
N GLY A 127 8.85 -27.28 -5.87
CA GLY A 127 8.29 -28.56 -6.35
C GLY A 127 6.76 -28.71 -6.39
N HIS A 128 5.99 -27.64 -6.16
CA HIS A 128 4.52 -27.63 -6.29
C HIS A 128 4.00 -26.48 -7.13
#